data_AF-A0A7R9JM01-F1
#
_entry.id   AF-A0A7R9JM01-F1
#
_cell.length_a   1.000
_cell.length_b   1.000
_cell.length_c   1.000
_cell.angle_alpha   90.00
_cell.angle_beta   90.00
_cell.angle_gamma   90.00
#
_symmetry.space_group_name_H-M   'P 1'
#
loop_
_entity.id
_entity.type
_entity.pdbx_description
1 polymer ?
#
loop_
_entity_poly.entity_id
_entity_poly.type
_entity_poly.pdbx_seq_one_letter_code
_entity_poly.pdbx_strand_id
1 'polypeptide(L)' 'MKMVLSQRQREELNKSIADYLNSNGYMDALEAFKKEVDMPGEVERKYCGLLEKKWTSVIRLQKKVVLRD' A
#
# COMPACT_ATOMS: atom_id res chain seq x y z
N MET A 1 -20.95 -1.00 2.20
CA MET A 1 -20.46 -0.57 0.88
C MET A 1 -19.36 -1.53 0.44
N LYS A 2 -19.58 -2.34 -0.61
CA LYS A 2 -18.57 -3.29 -1.08
C LYS A 2 -17.59 -2.53 -1.97
N MET A 3 -16.46 -2.13 -1.42
CA MET A 3 -15.41 -1.45 -2.17
C MET A 3 -14.70 -2.49 -3.03
N VAL A 4 -14.98 -2.50 -4.33
CA VAL A 4 -14.23 -3.29 -5.30
C VAL A 4 -13.17 -2.38 -5.90
N LEU A 5 -11.90 -2.65 -5.61
CA LEU A 5 -10.78 -1.96 -6.26
C LEU A 5 -10.78 -2.32 -7.74
N SER A 6 -10.58 -1.31 -8.60
CA SER A 6 -10.23 -1.58 -10.00
C SER A 6 -8.91 -2.32 -10.08
N GLN A 7 -8.63 -2.95 -11.23
CA GLN A 7 -7.35 -3.64 -11.45
C GLN A 7 -6.16 -2.72 -11.17
N ARG A 8 -6.17 -1.50 -11.72
CA ARG A 8 -5.11 -0.52 -11.50
C ARG A 8 -4.94 -0.15 -10.03
N GLN A 9 -6.05 0.08 -9.31
CA GLN A 9 -6.00 0.41 -7.88
C GLN A 9 -5.43 -0.75 -7.06
N ARG A 10 -5.77 -2.00 -7.42
CA ARG A 10 -5.23 -3.20 -6.78
C ARG A 10 -3.72 -3.33 -7.05
N GLU A 11 -3.28 -3.14 -8.28
CA GLU A 11 -1.86 -3.17 -8.64
C GLU A 11 -1.05 -2.10 -7.90
N GLU A 12 -1.55 -0.86 -7.85
CA GLU A 12 -0.93 0.23 -7.10
C GLU A 12 -0.85 -0.08 -5.60
N LEU A 13 -1.92 -0.64 -5.02
CA LEU A 13 -1.94 -1.05 -3.61
C LEU A 13 -0.92 -2.17 -3.35
N ASN A 14 -0.89 -3.21 -4.19
CA ASN A 14 0.04 -4.32 -4.04
C ASN A 14 1.49 -3.83 -4.12
N LYS A 15 1.81 -2.94 -5.06
CA LYS A 15 3.16 -2.37 -5.17
C LYS A 15 3.54 -1.54 -3.94
N SER A 16 2.58 -0.81 -3.37
CA SER A 16 2.78 -0.06 -2.12
C SER A 16 2.99 -0.97 -0.91
N ILE A 17 2.32 -2.13 -0.86
CA ILE A 17 2.51 -3.15 0.18
C ILE A 17 3.89 -3.80 0.04
N ALA A 18 4.27 -4.20 -1.17
CA ALA A 18 5.59 -4.78 -1.42
C ALA A 18 6.72 -3.82 -1.02
N ASP A 19 6.60 -2.53 -1.34
CA ASP A 19 7.54 -1.50 -0.90
C ASP A 19 7.65 -1.43 0.63
N TYR A 20 6.51 -1.43 1.32
CA TYR A 20 6.47 -1.37 2.77
C TYR A 20 7.14 -2.59 3.41
N LEU A 21 6.86 -3.79 2.90
CA LEU A 21 7.49 -5.02 3.37
C LEU A 21 9.01 -4.98 3.18
N ASN A 22 9.46 -4.58 1.99
CA ASN A 22 10.88 -4.46 1.67
C ASN A 22 11.60 -3.44 2.56
N SER A 23 11.04 -2.22 2.67
CA SER A 23 11.67 -1.11 3.41
C SER A 23 11.76 -1.35 4.91
N ASN A 24 10.92 -2.24 5.45
CA ASN A 24 10.93 -2.63 6.86
C ASN A 24 11.63 -3.98 7.11
N GLY A 25 12.22 -4.61 6.09
CA GLY A 25 12.98 -5.86 6.23
C GLY A 25 12.13 -7.13 6.38
N TYR A 26 10.84 -7.10 6.05
CA TYR A 26 9.93 -8.25 6.12
C TYR A 26 10.07 -9.15 4.88
N MET A 27 11.29 -9.67 4.65
CA MET A 27 11.66 -10.33 3.39
C MET A 27 10.88 -11.62 3.10
N ASP A 28 10.63 -12.47 4.11
CA ASP A 28 9.86 -13.71 3.91
C ASP A 28 8.41 -13.41 3.48
N ALA A 29 7.79 -12.41 4.11
CA ALA A 29 6.45 -11.95 3.77
C ALA A 29 6.43 -11.31 2.37
N LEU A 30 7.46 -10.53 2.02
CA LEU A 30 7.62 -9.92 0.70
C LEU A 30 7.66 -10.97 -0.40
N GLU A 31 8.50 -11.99 -0.26
CA GLU A 31 8.66 -13.03 -1.28
C GLU A 31 7.39 -13.87 -1.45
N ALA A 32 6.75 -14.26 -0.34
CA ALA A 32 5.45 -14.92 -0.38
C ALA A 32 4.38 -14.05 -1.08
N PHE A 33 4.30 -12.77 -0.71
CA PHE A 33 3.33 -11.83 -1.27
C PHE A 33 3.54 -11.61 -2.77
N LYS A 34 4.77 -11.38 -3.23
CA LYS A 34 5.10 -11.19 -4.66
C LYS A 34 4.68 -12.38 -5.50
N LYS A 35 4.82 -13.60 -4.97
CA LYS A 35 4.36 -14.82 -5.65
C LYS A 35 2.84 -14.90 -5.75
N GLU A 36 2.12 -14.58 -4.67
CA GLU A 36 0.66 -14.63 -4.66
C GLU A 36 0.00 -13.58 -5.55
N VAL A 37 0.63 -12.40 -5.69
CA VAL A 37 0.09 -11.30 -6.49
C VAL A 37 0.66 -11.22 -7.91
N ASP A 38 1.43 -12.24 -8.32
CA ASP A 38 2.11 -12.33 -9.63
C ASP A 38 2.88 -11.04 -9.98
N MET A 39 3.74 -10.61 -9.06
CA MET A 39 4.56 -9.40 -9.21
C MET A 39 6.05 -9.75 -9.30
N PRO A 40 6.52 -10.18 -10.48
CA PRO A 40 7.93 -10.37 -10.72
C PRO A 40 8.66 -9.02 -10.80
N GLY A 41 9.91 -8.99 -10.33
CA GLY A 41 10.79 -7.82 -10.44
C GLY A 41 10.92 -6.98 -9.18
N GLU A 42 11.56 -5.82 -9.33
CA GLU A 42 11.83 -4.88 -8.24
C GLU A 42 10.67 -3.91 -8.03
N VAL A 43 10.50 -3.47 -6.78
CA VAL A 43 9.51 -2.45 -6.44
C VAL A 43 10.01 -1.08 -6.90
N GLU A 44 9.22 -0.41 -7.74
CA GLU A 44 9.59 0.89 -8.30
C GLU A 44 9.70 1.97 -7.20
N ARG A 45 10.72 2.84 -7.29
CA ARG A 45 10.97 3.92 -6.31
C ARG A 45 9.77 4.83 -6.03
N LYS A 46 8.83 4.96 -6.98
CA LYS A 46 7.60 5.77 -6.81
C LYS A 46 6.68 5.27 -5.69
N TYR A 47 6.86 4.03 -5.23
CA TYR A 47 6.09 3.44 -4.13
C TYR A 47 6.76 3.61 -2.77
N CYS A 48 8.01 4.08 -2.72
CA CYS A 48 8.78 4.28 -1.48
C CYS A 48 8.01 5.09 -0.44
N GLY A 49 7.66 4.45 0.68
CA GLY A 49 6.93 5.05 1.81
C GLY A 49 5.48 5.45 1.50
N LEU A 50 4.93 5.06 0.35
CA LEU A 50 3.62 5.51 -0.11
C LEU A 50 2.49 4.98 0.78
N LEU A 51 2.60 3.73 1.24
CA LEU A 51 1.59 3.09 2.07
C LEU A 51 1.42 3.83 3.40
N GLU A 52 2.52 4.11 4.09
CA GLU A 52 2.53 4.83 5.38
C GLU A 52 2.02 6.27 5.21
N LYS A 53 2.44 6.95 4.15
CA LYS A 53 1.97 8.31 3.82
C LYS A 53 0.46 8.35 3.59
N LYS A 54 -0.10 7.37 2.87
CA LYS A 54 -1.55 7.26 2.65
C LYS A 54 -2.29 6.94 3.94
N TRP A 55 -1.78 5.98 4.73
CA TRP A 55 -2.36 5.58 6.01
C TRP A 55 -2.49 6.75 6.98
N THR A 56 -1.38 7.46 7.22
CA THR A 56 -1.35 8.64 8.10
C THR A 56 -2.22 9.79 7.58
N SER A 57 -2.24 10.01 6.25
CA SER A 57 -3.10 11.03 5.64
C SER A 57 -4.58 10.74 5.81
N VAL A 58 -5.02 9.48 5.65
CA VAL A 58 -6.42 9.08 5.85
C VAL A 58 -6.86 9.37 7.29
N ILE A 59 -6.08 8.94 8.28
CA ILE A 59 -6.39 9.19 9.70
C ILE A 59 -6.46 10.70 9.98
N ARG A 60 -5.50 11.47 9.49
CA ARG A 60 -5.47 12.93 9.66
C ARG A 60 -6.67 13.61 9.02
N LEU A 61 -7.07 13.19 7.82
CA LEU A 61 -8.22 13.74 7.10
C LEU A 61 -9.54 13.36 7.77
N GLN A 62 -9.70 12.12 8.23
CA GLN A 62 -10.87 11.68 8.99
C GLN A 62 -11.04 12.51 10.26
N LYS A 63 -9.97 12.72 11.04
CA LYS A 63 -10.00 13.62 12.21
C LYS A 63 -10.43 15.04 11.84
N LYS A 64 -9.90 15.58 10.74
CA LYS A 64 -10.24 16.94 10.29
C LYS A 64 -11.71 17.08 9.85
N VAL A 65 -12.29 16.04 9.24
CA VAL A 65 -13.71 16.02 8.85
C VAL A 65 -14.60 15.90 10.09
N VAL A 66 -14.29 14.96 11.00
CA VAL A 66 -15.08 14.73 12.22
C VAL A 66 -15.05 15.93 13.19
N LEU A 67 -13.97 16.71 13.21
CA LEU A 67 -13.84 17.92 14.04
C LEU A 67 -14.46 19.19 13.40
N ARG A 68 -15.06 19.09 12.22
CA ARG A 68 -15.68 20.22 11.51
C ARG A 68 -17.21 20.22 11.55
N ASP A 69 -17.80 19.22 12.17
CA ASP A 69 -19.23 19.16 12.55
C ASP A 69 -19.37 19.41 14.05
#